data_AF-A0A962GXU4-F1
#
_entry.id   AF-A0A962GXU4-F1
#
_cell.length_a   1.000
_cell.length_b   1.000
_cell.length_c   1.000
_cell.angle_alpha   90.00
_cell.angle_beta   90.00
_cell.angle_gamma   90.00
#
_symmetry.space_group_name_H-M   'P 1'
#
loop_
_entity.id
_entity.type
_entity.pdbx_description
1 polymer ?
#
loop_
_entity_poly.entity_id
_entity_poly.type
_entity_poly.pdbx_seq_one_letter_code
_entity_poly.pdbx_strand_id
1 'polypeptide(L)'
;NFVNYCSGCHSAKYVRYNQLARDLQMSEDQVVRNLMFAAAKPTETMEIAMRPEDAQRWFGLVPPDLSLIARSKGPNYLYNFLRSFYLDPSRFTGVNNLMLPGASMPHVLVTLQGTQRAIFREAEVNGTVQHVFDRFEQVSPGTMTPAEYDEFVRDTVNFLDYIGEPVKQKRQSLGILVMAFLVVFLVLAYLLKREIWRDVR
;
A
#
# COMPACT_ATOMS: atom_id res chain seq x y z
N ASN A 1 -6.57 7.51 -8.65
CA ASN A 1 -6.44 7.69 -7.17
C ASN A 1 -5.04 8.13 -6.77
N PHE A 2 -4.00 7.29 -6.94
CA PHE A 2 -2.63 7.60 -6.51
C PHE A 2 -2.08 8.95 -6.99
N VAL A 3 -2.16 9.25 -8.28
CA VAL A 3 -1.59 10.49 -8.82
C VAL A 3 -2.26 11.74 -8.22
N ASN A 4 -3.57 11.70 -8.00
CA ASN A 4 -4.30 12.88 -7.52
C ASN A 4 -4.12 13.13 -6.01
N TYR A 5 -3.89 12.09 -5.21
CA TYR A 5 -3.89 12.20 -3.75
C TYR A 5 -2.54 11.86 -3.09
N CYS A 6 -1.63 11.20 -3.80
CA CYS A 6 -0.38 10.70 -3.24
C CYS A 6 0.85 11.31 -3.92
N SER A 7 0.86 11.45 -5.25
CA SER A 7 2.07 11.84 -6.00
C SER A 7 2.48 13.30 -5.83
N GLY A 8 1.72 14.11 -5.08
CA GLY A 8 2.17 15.43 -4.64
C GLY A 8 3.28 15.35 -3.58
N CYS A 9 3.29 14.30 -2.76
CA CYS A 9 4.23 14.12 -1.65
C CYS A 9 5.05 12.83 -1.76
N HIS A 10 4.56 11.82 -2.46
CA HIS A 10 5.17 10.50 -2.52
C HIS A 10 5.59 10.12 -3.93
N SER A 11 6.85 9.74 -4.09
CA SER A 11 7.35 9.15 -5.32
C SER A 11 6.92 7.68 -5.46
N ALA A 12 6.98 7.17 -6.68
CA ALA A 12 7.05 5.76 -7.00
C ALA A 12 8.23 5.56 -7.97
N LYS A 13 9.43 5.90 -7.49
CA LYS A 13 10.65 6.07 -8.31
C LYS A 13 11.15 4.81 -9.03
N TYR A 14 10.64 3.61 -8.71
CA TYR A 14 10.96 2.39 -9.47
C TYR A 14 9.94 2.08 -10.57
N VAL A 15 8.90 2.90 -10.72
CA VAL A 15 7.84 2.74 -11.72
C VAL A 15 8.09 3.70 -12.87
N ARG A 16 8.16 3.18 -14.10
CA ARG A 16 8.23 4.00 -15.33
C ARG A 16 6.85 4.19 -15.92
N TYR A 17 6.56 5.39 -16.41
CA TYR A 17 5.26 5.74 -16.98
C TYR A 17 4.88 4.89 -18.21
N ASN A 18 5.83 4.56 -19.08
CA ASN A 18 5.57 3.74 -20.26
C ASN A 18 5.27 2.27 -19.92
N GLN A 19 5.88 1.73 -18.86
CA GLN A 19 5.58 0.39 -18.38
C GLN A 19 4.19 0.36 -17.76
N LEU A 20 3.87 1.36 -16.94
CA LEU A 20 2.55 1.55 -16.38
C LEU A 20 1.47 1.62 -17.47
N ALA A 21 1.74 2.37 -18.55
CA ALA A 21 0.83 2.48 -19.69
C ALA A 21 0.52 1.11 -20.30
N ARG A 22 1.56 0.31 -20.57
CA ARG A 22 1.43 -1.04 -21.13
C ARG A 22 0.64 -1.97 -20.22
N ASP A 23 0.98 -1.97 -18.93
CA ASP A 23 0.38 -2.90 -17.97
C ASP A 23 -1.09 -2.57 -17.69
N LEU A 24 -1.45 -1.29 -17.65
CA LEU A 24 -2.82 -0.82 -17.43
C LEU A 24 -3.62 -0.64 -18.73
N GLN A 25 -3.07 -1.05 -19.88
CA GLN A 25 -3.71 -0.92 -21.19
C GLN A 25 -4.16 0.52 -21.51
N MET A 26 -3.34 1.50 -21.10
CA MET A 26 -3.55 2.91 -21.39
C MET A 26 -2.74 3.34 -22.61
N SER A 27 -3.29 4.27 -23.40
CA SER A 27 -2.51 4.97 -24.42
C SER A 27 -1.44 5.87 -23.78
N GLU A 28 -0.31 6.04 -24.45
CA GLU A 28 0.73 6.98 -23.97
C GLU A 28 0.17 8.40 -23.81
N ASP A 29 -0.71 8.85 -24.71
CA ASP A 29 -1.38 10.15 -24.62
C ASP A 29 -2.25 10.31 -23.37
N GLN A 30 -2.89 9.25 -22.90
CA GLN A 30 -3.65 9.29 -21.64
C GLN A 30 -2.70 9.43 -20.45
N VAL A 31 -1.56 8.73 -20.47
CA VAL A 31 -0.57 8.80 -19.39
C VAL A 31 0.10 10.18 -19.35
N VAL A 32 0.50 10.71 -20.50
CA VAL A 32 1.11 12.04 -20.61
C VAL A 32 0.15 13.13 -20.12
N ARG A 33 -1.11 13.11 -20.57
CA ARG A 33 -2.07 14.18 -20.22
C ARG A 33 -2.58 14.11 -18.79
N ASN A 34 -2.73 12.91 -18.23
CA ASN A 34 -3.46 12.74 -16.97
C ASN A 34 -2.61 12.30 -15.79
N LEU A 35 -1.41 11.74 -16.02
CA LEU A 35 -0.60 11.10 -14.96
C LEU A 35 0.81 11.68 -14.81
N MET A 36 1.36 12.28 -15.88
CA MET A 36 2.73 12.82 -15.90
C MET A 36 2.77 14.30 -15.53
N PHE A 37 2.59 14.62 -14.25
CA PHE A 37 2.70 16.00 -13.76
C PHE A 37 4.13 16.43 -13.41
N ALA A 38 5.03 15.47 -13.19
CA ALA A 38 6.41 15.71 -12.74
C ALA A 38 7.46 15.04 -13.65
N ALA A 39 7.09 14.65 -14.86
CA ALA A 39 7.97 13.96 -15.82
C ALA A 39 7.80 14.53 -17.23
N ALA A 40 8.90 14.61 -17.98
CA ALA A 40 8.87 15.14 -19.35
C ALA A 40 8.66 14.05 -20.41
N LYS A 41 9.14 12.83 -20.16
CA LYS A 41 9.09 11.71 -21.10
C LYS A 41 8.46 10.46 -20.47
N PRO A 42 7.69 9.66 -21.22
CA PRO A 42 7.10 8.41 -20.71
C PRO A 42 8.13 7.38 -20.21
N THR A 43 9.39 7.49 -20.62
CA THR A 43 10.46 6.61 -20.15
C THR A 43 10.95 6.95 -18.74
N GLU A 44 10.61 8.12 -18.20
CA GLU A 44 11.01 8.55 -16.87
C GLU A 44 10.21 7.84 -15.77
N THR A 45 10.72 7.93 -14.54
CA THR A 45 10.12 7.35 -13.35
C THR A 45 9.16 8.33 -12.68
N MET A 46 8.30 7.82 -11.81
CA MET A 46 7.34 8.65 -11.06
C MET A 46 8.04 9.36 -9.89
N GLU A 47 8.69 10.48 -10.19
CA GLU A 47 9.28 11.38 -9.20
C GLU A 47 8.26 12.43 -8.72
N ILE A 48 8.66 13.22 -7.72
CA ILE A 48 7.88 14.37 -7.21
C ILE A 48 8.70 15.64 -7.28
N ALA A 49 8.03 16.79 -7.40
CA ALA A 49 8.69 18.10 -7.43
C ALA A 49 9.19 18.56 -6.06
N MET A 50 8.67 17.99 -4.96
CA MET A 50 9.01 18.39 -3.59
C MET A 50 10.44 17.96 -3.23
N ARG A 51 11.28 18.93 -2.83
CA ARG A 51 12.64 18.64 -2.37
C ARG A 51 12.62 18.06 -0.94
N PRO A 52 13.55 17.16 -0.57
CA PRO A 52 13.61 16.60 0.77
C PRO A 52 13.76 17.65 1.89
N GLU A 53 14.50 18.72 1.63
CA GLU A 53 14.70 19.82 2.59
C GLU A 53 13.39 20.56 2.89
N ASP A 54 12.57 20.80 1.86
CA ASP A 54 11.27 21.45 2.00
C ASP A 54 10.30 20.53 2.75
N ALA A 55 10.30 19.23 2.43
CA ALA A 55 9.49 18.23 3.11
C ALA A 55 9.83 18.13 4.61
N GLN A 56 11.12 18.11 4.95
CA GLN A 56 11.60 18.12 6.33
C GLN A 56 11.14 19.37 7.08
N ARG A 57 11.17 20.54 6.41
CA ARG A 57 10.73 21.82 6.99
C ARG A 57 9.22 21.87 7.22
N TRP A 58 8.41 21.34 6.29
CA TRP A 58 6.95 21.44 6.33
C TRP A 58 6.28 20.34 7.18
N PHE A 59 6.81 19.12 7.13
CA PHE A 59 6.18 17.95 7.76
C PHE A 59 7.02 17.34 8.89
N GLY A 60 8.25 17.84 9.12
CA GLY A 60 9.19 17.30 10.11
C GLY A 60 9.84 15.97 9.70
N LEU A 61 9.41 15.38 8.59
CA LEU A 61 9.92 14.13 8.02
C LEU A 61 9.76 14.16 6.50
N VAL A 62 10.70 13.53 5.80
CA VAL A 62 10.58 13.31 4.35
C VAL A 62 9.59 12.18 4.09
N PRO A 63 8.52 12.38 3.29
CA PRO A 63 7.62 11.31 2.89
C PRO A 63 8.37 10.16 2.22
N PRO A 64 8.07 8.89 2.56
CA PRO A 64 8.73 7.75 1.95
C PRO A 64 8.33 7.58 0.48
N ASP A 65 9.25 7.02 -0.31
CA ASP A 65 8.92 6.46 -1.62
C ASP A 65 7.98 5.26 -1.46
N LEU A 66 6.95 5.19 -2.31
CA LEU A 66 5.91 4.18 -2.22
C LEU A 66 6.08 3.02 -3.22
N SER A 67 7.17 2.98 -3.99
CA SER A 67 7.37 1.96 -5.03
C SER A 67 7.23 0.53 -4.49
N LEU A 68 7.69 0.27 -3.26
CA LEU A 68 7.68 -1.06 -2.64
C LEU A 68 6.92 -1.10 -1.31
N ILE A 69 6.11 -0.08 -1.01
CA ILE A 69 5.51 0.06 0.32
C ILE A 69 4.55 -1.10 0.65
N ALA A 70 3.80 -1.57 -0.35
CA ALA A 70 2.91 -2.72 -0.19
C ALA A 70 3.67 -4.02 0.10
N ARG A 71 4.89 -4.19 -0.44
CA ARG A 71 5.76 -5.33 -0.10
C ARG A 71 6.38 -5.21 1.28
N SER A 72 6.68 -3.98 1.73
CA SER A 72 7.28 -3.74 3.04
C SER A 72 6.27 -3.87 4.20
N LYS A 73 5.05 -3.36 4.02
CA LYS A 73 4.04 -3.28 5.08
C LYS A 73 2.85 -4.22 4.90
N GLY A 74 2.59 -4.67 3.69
CA GLY A 74 1.42 -5.45 3.32
C GLY A 74 0.21 -4.58 2.95
N PRO A 75 -0.65 -5.02 2.02
CA PRO A 75 -1.81 -4.26 1.56
C PRO A 75 -2.82 -3.98 2.68
N ASN A 76 -3.05 -4.95 3.59
CA ASN A 76 -3.98 -4.78 4.71
C ASN A 76 -3.54 -3.66 5.66
N TYR A 77 -2.23 -3.51 5.88
CA TYR A 77 -1.70 -2.41 6.69
C TYR A 77 -2.01 -1.07 6.03
N LEU A 78 -1.79 -0.94 4.72
CA LEU A 78 -2.03 0.31 3.99
C LEU A 78 -3.51 0.67 3.93
N TYR A 79 -4.37 -0.32 3.70
CA TYR A 79 -5.82 -0.16 3.69
C TYR A 79 -6.33 0.34 5.04
N ASN A 80 -5.88 -0.28 6.14
CA ASN A 80 -6.26 0.16 7.48
C ASN A 80 -5.62 1.52 7.85
N PHE A 81 -4.39 1.79 7.39
CA PHE A 81 -3.73 3.07 7.64
C PHE A 81 -4.52 4.23 7.02
N LEU A 82 -4.95 4.12 5.76
CA LEU A 82 -5.74 5.15 5.09
C LEU A 82 -7.15 5.34 5.70
N ARG A 83 -7.72 4.29 6.31
CA ARG A 83 -9.04 4.34 6.95
C ARG A 83 -9.06 4.81 8.40
N SER A 84 -7.92 4.79 9.08
CA SER A 84 -7.86 4.96 10.53
C SER A 84 -7.37 6.34 11.00
N PHE A 85 -7.47 7.35 10.14
CA PHE A 85 -7.27 8.74 10.54
C PHE A 85 -8.43 9.23 11.39
N TYR A 86 -8.14 9.89 12.52
CA TYR A 86 -9.15 10.49 13.39
C TYR A 86 -8.68 11.85 13.90
N LEU A 87 -9.64 12.69 14.30
CA LEU A 87 -9.36 14.03 14.82
C LEU A 87 -8.58 13.97 16.13
N ASP A 88 -7.48 14.71 16.18
CA ASP A 88 -6.63 14.86 17.35
C ASP A 88 -5.98 16.26 17.33
N PRO A 89 -6.59 17.25 17.98
CA PRO A 89 -6.10 18.63 17.99
C PRO A 89 -4.72 18.80 18.64
N SER A 90 -4.20 17.79 19.36
CA SER A 90 -2.86 17.83 19.93
C SER A 90 -1.76 17.64 18.87
N ARG A 91 -2.13 17.12 17.69
CA ARG A 91 -1.20 16.88 16.57
C ARG A 91 -1.12 18.13 15.70
N PHE A 92 0.07 18.37 15.14
CA PHE A 92 0.30 19.47 14.20
C PHE A 92 -0.63 19.42 12.97
N THR A 93 -0.96 18.21 12.49
CA THR A 93 -1.88 17.99 11.36
C THR A 93 -3.36 18.02 11.76
N GLY A 94 -3.68 18.16 13.06
CA GLY A 94 -5.03 18.08 13.59
C GLY A 94 -5.65 16.67 13.58
N VAL A 95 -4.89 15.67 13.15
CA VAL A 95 -5.32 14.27 13.07
C VAL A 95 -4.22 13.32 13.57
N ASN A 96 -4.65 12.15 14.00
CA ASN A 96 -3.79 11.03 14.37
C ASN A 96 -4.26 9.75 13.68
N ASN A 97 -3.53 8.66 13.83
CA ASN A 97 -3.77 7.41 13.10
C ASN A 97 -3.60 6.19 14.01
N LEU A 98 -4.50 5.21 13.94
CA LEU A 98 -4.40 4.01 14.78
C LEU A 98 -3.29 3.05 14.34
N MET A 99 -3.00 2.97 13.04
CA MET A 99 -1.97 2.08 12.50
C MET A 99 -0.55 2.64 12.67
N LEU A 100 -0.43 3.97 12.75
CA LEU A 100 0.83 4.67 13.02
C LEU A 100 0.56 5.89 13.91
N PRO A 101 0.51 5.72 15.24
CA PRO A 101 0.34 6.82 16.17
C PRO A 101 1.41 7.89 15.97
N GLY A 102 0.96 9.14 15.84
CA GLY A 102 1.83 10.29 15.64
C GLY A 102 2.37 10.48 14.23
N ALA A 103 1.79 9.79 13.22
CA ALA A 103 2.14 9.99 11.82
C ALA A 103 2.17 11.48 11.43
N SER A 104 3.26 11.91 10.76
CA SER A 104 3.37 13.26 10.19
C SER A 104 2.49 13.48 8.97
N MET A 105 1.93 12.41 8.39
CA MET A 105 1.06 12.51 7.23
C MET A 105 -0.31 13.09 7.65
N PRO A 106 -0.78 14.17 7.01
CA PRO A 106 -2.14 14.64 7.21
C PRO A 106 -3.16 13.64 6.62
N HIS A 107 -4.44 13.80 6.97
CA HIS A 107 -5.48 12.99 6.36
C HIS A 107 -5.79 13.50 4.94
N VAL A 108 -5.01 13.05 3.96
CA VAL A 108 -5.09 13.49 2.55
C VAL A 108 -6.41 13.13 1.87
N LEU A 109 -7.20 12.20 2.44
CA LEU A 109 -8.49 11.77 1.93
C LEU A 109 -9.68 12.33 2.73
N VAL A 110 -9.47 13.33 3.59
CA VAL A 110 -10.50 13.89 4.48
C VAL A 110 -11.73 14.40 3.72
N THR A 111 -11.57 14.97 2.54
CA THR A 111 -12.70 15.44 1.72
C THR A 111 -13.57 14.27 1.25
N LEU A 112 -12.98 13.09 1.02
CA LEU A 112 -13.68 11.89 0.59
C LEU A 112 -14.36 11.18 1.77
N GLN A 113 -13.61 10.94 2.86
CA GLN A 113 -14.08 10.19 4.02
C GLN A 113 -14.96 11.02 4.97
N GLY A 114 -14.69 12.31 5.06
CA GLY A 114 -15.16 13.16 6.14
C GLY A 114 -14.23 13.08 7.36
N THR A 115 -14.73 13.54 8.50
CA THR A 115 -13.98 13.52 9.77
C THR A 115 -14.62 12.54 10.75
N GLN A 116 -13.78 11.92 11.58
CA GLN A 116 -14.21 10.97 12.58
C GLN A 116 -13.38 11.11 13.86
N ARG A 117 -13.93 10.67 14.99
CA ARG A 117 -13.24 10.54 16.28
C ARG A 117 -13.06 9.06 16.61
N ALA A 118 -11.96 8.74 17.28
CA ALA A 118 -11.74 7.42 17.85
C ALA A 118 -12.32 7.37 19.26
N ILE A 119 -13.19 6.42 19.52
CA ILE A 119 -13.74 6.13 20.85
C ILE A 119 -12.94 4.97 21.44
N PHE A 120 -12.46 5.16 22.67
CA PHE A 120 -11.71 4.17 23.42
C PHE A 120 -12.52 3.71 24.62
N ARG A 121 -12.36 2.45 25.00
CA ARG A 121 -12.94 1.88 26.21
C ARG A 121 -11.84 1.30 27.08
N GLU A 122 -12.08 1.30 28.38
CA GLU A 122 -11.23 0.57 29.31
C GLU A 122 -11.51 -0.92 29.18
N ALA A 123 -10.45 -1.70 28.96
CA ALA A 123 -10.52 -3.14 28.95
C ALA A 123 -9.34 -3.72 29.72
N GLU A 124 -9.60 -4.74 30.52
CA GLU A 124 -8.56 -5.49 31.19
C GLU A 124 -7.91 -6.45 30.17
N VAL A 125 -6.66 -6.17 29.81
CA VAL A 125 -5.87 -7.00 28.91
C VAL A 125 -4.66 -7.50 29.71
N ASN A 126 -4.61 -8.81 29.94
CA ASN A 126 -3.55 -9.46 30.73
C ASN A 126 -3.39 -8.88 32.15
N GLY A 127 -4.49 -8.59 32.85
CA GLY A 127 -4.46 -8.06 34.22
C GLY A 127 -4.11 -6.57 34.34
N THR A 128 -4.00 -5.85 33.22
CA THR A 128 -3.77 -4.41 33.19
C THR A 128 -4.93 -3.70 32.48
N VAL A 129 -5.47 -2.64 33.09
CA VAL A 129 -6.46 -1.78 32.44
C VAL A 129 -5.79 -1.00 31.33
N GLN A 130 -6.23 -1.22 30.09
CA GLN A 130 -5.74 -0.52 28.90
C GLN A 130 -6.89 0.23 28.23
N HIS A 131 -6.60 1.41 27.68
CA HIS A 131 -7.53 2.11 26.80
C HIS A 131 -7.45 1.49 25.41
N VAL A 132 -8.38 0.59 25.11
CA VAL A 132 -8.45 -0.13 23.84
C VAL A 132 -9.40 0.61 22.91
N PHE A 133 -9.02 0.73 21.65
CA PHE A 133 -9.90 1.27 20.62
C PHE A 133 -11.19 0.45 20.53
N ASP A 134 -12.34 1.13 20.56
CA ASP A 134 -13.66 0.52 20.43
C ASP A 134 -14.21 0.69 19.02
N ARG A 135 -14.42 1.96 18.60
CA ARG A 135 -15.00 2.29 17.30
C ARG A 135 -14.67 3.70 16.85
N PHE A 136 -14.94 3.97 15.58
CA PHE A 136 -14.99 5.33 15.06
C PHE A 136 -16.41 5.90 15.16
N GLU A 137 -16.49 7.19 15.48
CA GLU A 137 -17.72 7.97 15.43
C GLU A 137 -17.55 9.07 14.37
N GLN A 138 -18.44 9.09 13.37
CA GLN A 138 -18.38 10.09 12.31
C GLN A 138 -18.81 11.45 12.86
N VAL A 139 -17.97 12.47 12.64
CA VAL A 139 -18.21 13.85 13.07
C VAL A 139 -18.79 14.69 11.95
N SER A 140 -18.26 14.52 10.73
CA SER A 140 -18.80 15.17 9.54
C SER A 140 -18.70 14.22 8.34
N PRO A 141 -19.72 14.20 7.45
CA PRO A 141 -19.64 13.40 6.24
C PRO A 141 -18.60 13.95 5.26
N GLY A 142 -18.02 13.06 4.46
CA GLY A 142 -17.25 13.41 3.26
C GLY A 142 -18.12 13.39 2.01
N THR A 143 -17.49 13.49 0.85
CA THR A 143 -18.19 13.40 -0.44
C THR A 143 -18.56 11.97 -0.85
N MET A 144 -17.97 10.96 -0.21
CA MET A 144 -18.24 9.54 -0.49
C MET A 144 -19.00 8.88 0.66
N THR A 145 -19.84 7.91 0.33
CA THR A 145 -20.37 6.95 1.31
C THR A 145 -19.24 6.07 1.87
N PRO A 146 -19.44 5.41 3.02
CA PRO A 146 -18.45 4.49 3.57
C PRO A 146 -18.03 3.37 2.60
N ALA A 147 -18.97 2.85 1.81
CA ALA A 147 -18.70 1.79 0.84
C ALA A 147 -17.86 2.28 -0.35
N GLU A 148 -18.18 3.45 -0.90
CA GLU A 148 -17.41 4.07 -1.98
C GLU A 148 -16.00 4.45 -1.52
N TYR A 149 -15.88 4.94 -0.28
CA TYR A 149 -14.57 5.23 0.30
C TYR A 149 -13.74 3.95 0.47
N ASP A 150 -14.35 2.87 0.93
CA ASP A 150 -13.69 1.57 1.04
C ASP A 150 -13.18 1.05 -0.31
N GLU A 151 -13.98 1.21 -1.37
CA GLU A 151 -13.57 0.87 -2.75
C GLU A 151 -12.42 1.76 -3.22
N PHE A 152 -12.51 3.07 -3.03
CA PHE A 152 -11.46 4.02 -3.39
C PHE A 152 -10.11 3.70 -2.74
N VAL A 153 -10.13 3.38 -1.43
CA VAL A 153 -8.93 2.98 -0.69
C VAL A 153 -8.42 1.63 -1.18
N ARG A 154 -9.30 0.65 -1.43
CA ARG A 154 -8.90 -0.64 -2.00
C ARG A 154 -8.22 -0.48 -3.35
N ASP A 155 -8.75 0.32 -4.26
CA ASP A 155 -8.13 0.59 -5.56
C ASP A 155 -6.77 1.27 -5.42
N THR A 156 -6.65 2.20 -4.48
CA THR A 156 -5.38 2.87 -4.19
C THR A 156 -4.34 1.86 -3.69
N VAL A 157 -4.73 0.97 -2.78
CA VAL A 157 -3.84 -0.06 -2.22
C VAL A 157 -3.53 -1.16 -3.23
N ASN A 158 -4.50 -1.55 -4.06
CA ASN A 158 -4.32 -2.50 -5.15
C ASN A 158 -3.30 -1.98 -6.17
N PHE A 159 -3.37 -0.68 -6.49
CA PHE A 159 -2.36 -0.03 -7.31
C PHE A 159 -0.97 -0.08 -6.64
N LEU A 160 -0.86 0.21 -5.35
CA LEU A 160 0.39 0.13 -4.59
C LEU A 160 0.96 -1.31 -4.53
N ASP A 161 0.10 -2.33 -4.41
CA ASP A 161 0.48 -3.75 -4.46
C ASP A 161 0.97 -4.15 -5.85
N TYR A 162 0.28 -3.70 -6.90
CA TYR A 162 0.68 -3.92 -8.28
C TYR A 162 2.06 -3.30 -8.56
N ILE A 163 2.29 -2.01 -8.27
CA ILE A 163 3.59 -1.39 -8.55
C ILE A 163 4.72 -1.98 -7.69
N GLY A 164 4.38 -2.47 -6.50
CA GLY A 164 5.32 -3.19 -5.64
C GLY A 164 5.75 -4.53 -6.23
N GLU A 165 4.88 -5.16 -7.02
CA GLU A 165 5.13 -6.48 -7.60
C GLU A 165 4.39 -6.69 -8.94
N PRO A 166 4.82 -6.04 -10.05
CA PRO A 166 4.06 -6.04 -11.31
C PRO A 166 3.96 -7.43 -11.96
N VAL A 167 4.88 -8.34 -11.65
CA VAL A 167 4.91 -9.71 -12.19
C VAL A 167 4.27 -10.76 -11.26
N LYS A 168 3.50 -10.33 -10.26
CA LYS A 168 2.92 -11.21 -9.21
C LYS A 168 2.09 -12.37 -9.77
N GLN A 169 1.18 -12.07 -10.69
CA GLN A 169 0.36 -13.10 -11.33
C GLN A 169 1.22 -14.10 -12.11
N LYS A 170 2.21 -13.62 -12.87
CA LYS A 170 3.13 -14.48 -13.61
C LYS A 170 3.94 -15.38 -12.67
N ARG A 171 4.48 -14.82 -11.58
CA ARG A 171 5.23 -15.57 -10.56
C ARG A 171 4.37 -16.68 -9.94
N GLN A 172 3.13 -16.39 -9.58
CA GLN A 172 2.21 -17.37 -8.98
C GLN A 172 1.87 -18.49 -9.97
N SER A 173 1.53 -18.15 -11.21
CA SER A 173 1.24 -19.16 -12.25
C SER A 173 2.43 -20.08 -12.54
N LEU A 174 3.64 -19.53 -12.65
CA LEU A 174 4.87 -20.31 -12.81
C LEU A 174 5.16 -21.15 -11.56
N GLY A 175 4.96 -20.60 -10.37
CA GLY A 175 5.15 -21.32 -9.10
C GLY A 175 4.33 -22.59 -9.02
N ILE A 176 3.05 -22.56 -9.45
CA ILE A 176 2.20 -23.76 -9.47
C ILE A 176 2.80 -24.85 -10.38
N LEU A 177 3.27 -24.49 -11.57
CA LEU A 177 3.89 -25.43 -12.51
C LEU A 177 5.20 -26.00 -11.96
N VAL A 178 6.04 -25.14 -11.37
CA VAL A 178 7.31 -25.55 -10.75
C VAL A 178 7.06 -26.50 -9.58
N MET A 179 6.08 -26.21 -8.72
CA MET A 179 5.73 -27.09 -7.59
C MET A 179 5.23 -28.45 -8.08
N ALA A 180 4.39 -28.48 -9.12
CA ALA A 180 3.93 -29.74 -9.71
C ALA A 180 5.11 -30.57 -10.26
N PHE A 181 6.02 -29.94 -11.00
CA PHE A 181 7.23 -30.60 -11.49
C PHE A 181 8.09 -31.16 -10.35
N LEU A 182 8.33 -30.38 -9.30
CA LEU A 182 9.13 -30.81 -8.15
C LEU A 182 8.51 -32.00 -7.41
N VAL A 183 7.18 -32.05 -7.28
CA VAL A 183 6.49 -33.20 -6.67
C VAL A 183 6.67 -34.46 -7.51
N VAL A 184 6.51 -34.37 -8.84
CA VAL A 184 6.73 -35.51 -9.74
C VAL A 184 8.18 -35.96 -9.69
N PHE A 185 9.12 -35.03 -9.78
CA PHE A 185 10.55 -35.33 -9.69
C PHE A 185 10.93 -35.94 -8.34
N LEU A 186 10.35 -35.47 -7.24
CA LEU A 186 10.57 -36.03 -5.91
C LEU A 186 10.15 -37.50 -5.84
N VAL A 187 9.01 -37.86 -6.43
CA VAL A 187 8.57 -39.27 -6.51
C VAL A 187 9.58 -40.11 -7.29
N LEU A 188 10.00 -39.64 -8.47
CA LEU A 188 10.98 -40.37 -9.29
C LEU A 188 12.33 -40.51 -8.58
N ALA A 189 12.82 -39.43 -7.97
CA ALA A 189 14.06 -39.43 -7.19
C ALA A 189 13.97 -40.35 -5.96
N TYR A 190 12.81 -40.40 -5.30
CA TYR A 190 12.57 -41.30 -4.17
C TYR A 190 12.56 -42.77 -4.62
N LEU A 191 11.91 -43.09 -5.73
CA LEU A 191 11.92 -44.45 -6.30
C LEU A 191 13.34 -44.87 -6.70
N LEU A 192 14.09 -43.97 -7.35
CA LEU A 192 15.49 -44.21 -7.71
C LEU A 192 16.37 -44.44 -6.46
N LYS A 193 16.19 -43.60 -5.42
CA LYS A 193 16.88 -43.79 -4.14
C LYS A 193 16.56 -45.17 -3.54
N ARG A 194 15.29 -45.56 -3.54
CA ARG A 194 14.86 -46.86 -2.99
C ARG A 194 15.52 -48.02 -3.70
N GLU A 195 15.69 -47.94 -5.02
CA GLU A 195 16.35 -48.98 -5.81
C GLU A 195 17.86 -49.04 -5.54
N ILE A 196 18.57 -47.91 -5.55
CA ILE A 196 20.02 -47.86 -5.31
C ILE A 196 20.38 -48.37 -3.90
N TRP A 197 19.57 -48.03 -2.90
CA TRP A 197 19.82 -48.37 -1.50
C TRP A 197 19.21 -49.70 -1.08
N ARG A 198 18.68 -50.49 -2.02
CA ARG A 198 18.07 -51.79 -1.72
C ARG A 198 19.08 -52.75 -1.10
N ASP A 199 20.31 -52.74 -1.60
CA ASP A 199 21.33 -53.74 -1.27
C ASP A 199 22.33 -53.25 -0.19
N VAL A 200 22.12 -52.06 0.37
CA VAL A 200 22.95 -51.43 1.42
C VAL A 200 22.26 -51.49 2.80
N ARG A 201 21.11 -52.15 2.90
CA ARG A 201 20.31 -52.22 4.11
C ARG A 201 20.31 -53.61 4.75
#